data_AF-A0AAD7Z025-F1
#
_entry.id   AF-A0AAD7Z025-F1
#
_cell.length_a   1.000
_cell.length_b   1.000
_cell.length_c   1.000
_cell.angle_alpha   90.00
_cell.angle_beta   90.00
_cell.angle_gamma   90.00
#
_symmetry.space_group_name_H-M   'P 1'
#
loop_
_entity.id
_entity.type
_entity.pdbx_description
1 polymer ?
#
loop_
_entity_poly.entity_id
_entity_poly.type
_entity_poly.pdbx_seq_one_letter_code
_entity_poly.pdbx_strand_id
1 'polypeptide(L)'
;MNSDRPEGKGGVPYRPLPRRPIHNYRVENQLVNEIMGRYGVVNNRRENDARLSPQQSLGEDVVDNVLSKMSRQTSPLSIRKKKLPRSNSYSQDEENTDETNVLSKSLPATLPSHLPYSDDSEIEGNFSTHSKKDSRFEEESIHDITNRSNRSNRSVTLERAHLTESSPYQQRLSVKSREISQPQSSNAVRNIFLTLVVIVAVVMHWKFPNMITSITNNSQDKSTQTVDQGKIIFENNMKILQEKYNIDDDSILRLQTGISTIFSRMDSGSFIFVYNSKTNNFNLVRFEKFADEVAYTAARFLRNDISSIRHTVVESSNLDMQEHGELISRYREDVDRSGVMLVKEIDAVPSDLAMAFHYYCDEYDPLVKRSAIFFTLNMANCSNIPDPKSIHDIIEKCLARKWTTLPRENMRPLLTRVVDVVIDVTSVF
;
A
#
# COMPACT_ATOMS: atom_id res chain seq x y z
N MET A 1 2.03 3.42 -75.68
CA MET A 1 3.45 3.02 -75.50
C MET A 1 3.61 2.52 -74.07
N ASN A 2 4.47 1.52 -73.88
CA ASN A 2 4.93 0.82 -72.66
C ASN A 2 4.09 0.91 -71.36
N SER A 3 3.76 -0.28 -70.84
CA SER A 3 3.17 -0.51 -69.51
C SER A 3 4.02 -1.56 -68.79
N ASP A 4 5.06 -1.13 -68.08
CA ASP A 4 5.98 -2.06 -67.42
C ASP A 4 5.40 -2.57 -66.08
N ARG A 5 5.32 -3.90 -65.95
CA ARG A 5 5.01 -4.59 -64.68
C ARG A 5 6.21 -5.47 -64.29
N PRO A 6 6.74 -5.37 -63.06
CA PRO A 6 7.82 -6.25 -62.62
C PRO A 6 7.30 -7.66 -62.27
N GLU A 7 7.91 -8.69 -62.83
CA GLU A 7 7.61 -10.09 -62.50
C GLU A 7 8.24 -10.49 -61.15
N GLY A 8 7.45 -10.42 -60.09
CA GLY A 8 7.84 -10.94 -58.78
C GLY A 8 7.85 -12.47 -58.76
N LYS A 9 9.04 -13.09 -58.80
CA LYS A 9 9.20 -14.54 -58.69
C LYS A 9 8.71 -15.06 -57.33
N GLY A 10 7.65 -15.87 -57.34
CA GLY A 10 7.08 -16.48 -56.13
C GLY A 10 8.06 -17.43 -55.44
N GLY A 11 8.21 -17.30 -54.12
CA GLY A 11 9.02 -18.19 -53.30
C GLY A 11 8.37 -19.58 -53.09
N VAL A 12 9.20 -20.60 -52.86
CA VAL A 12 8.73 -21.98 -52.62
C VAL A 12 7.97 -22.07 -51.28
N PRO A 13 6.78 -22.69 -51.23
CA PRO A 13 5.98 -22.78 -50.00
C PRO A 13 6.65 -23.69 -48.96
N TYR A 14 7.13 -23.08 -47.87
CA TYR A 14 7.71 -23.80 -46.74
C TYR A 14 6.62 -24.50 -45.91
N ARG A 15 6.58 -25.84 -45.94
CA ARG A 15 5.77 -26.65 -45.01
C ARG A 15 6.61 -26.95 -43.76
N PRO A 16 6.29 -26.38 -42.58
CA PRO A 16 6.99 -26.76 -41.35
C PRO A 16 6.62 -28.18 -40.93
N LEU A 17 7.63 -29.02 -40.67
CA LEU A 17 7.43 -30.35 -40.10
C LEU A 17 7.10 -30.24 -38.60
N PRO A 18 6.16 -31.05 -38.07
CA PRO A 18 5.84 -31.04 -36.65
C PRO A 18 7.05 -31.51 -35.83
N ARG A 19 7.39 -30.75 -34.78
CA ARG A 19 8.46 -31.12 -33.84
C ARG A 19 8.03 -32.35 -33.03
N ARG A 20 8.96 -33.29 -32.81
CA ARG A 20 8.74 -34.43 -31.90
C ARG A 20 8.61 -33.93 -30.45
N PRO A 21 7.72 -34.52 -29.63
CA PRO A 21 7.62 -34.17 -28.22
C PRO A 21 8.89 -34.58 -27.46
N ILE A 22 9.34 -33.71 -26.54
CA ILE A 22 10.60 -33.88 -25.79
C ILE A 22 10.40 -34.65 -24.47
N HIS A 23 9.14 -34.81 -24.02
CA HIS A 23 8.80 -35.46 -22.75
C HIS A 23 8.34 -36.91 -22.95
N ASN A 24 9.31 -37.81 -23.09
CA ASN A 24 9.07 -39.26 -22.98
C ASN A 24 9.24 -39.71 -21.51
N TYR A 25 8.30 -39.33 -20.64
CA TYR A 25 8.32 -39.74 -19.24
C TYR A 25 7.79 -41.17 -19.09
N ARG A 26 8.72 -42.10 -18.86
CA ARG A 26 8.43 -43.48 -18.45
C ARG A 26 7.90 -43.46 -17.01
N VAL A 27 6.57 -43.44 -16.85
CA VAL A 27 5.92 -43.61 -15.54
C VAL A 27 6.09 -45.06 -15.10
N GLU A 28 6.85 -45.26 -14.03
CA GLU A 28 7.07 -46.57 -13.40
C GLU A 28 6.26 -46.66 -12.10
N ASN A 29 5.74 -47.85 -11.78
CA ASN A 29 4.59 -48.04 -10.91
C ASN A 29 4.69 -47.35 -9.53
N GLN A 30 3.72 -46.49 -9.21
CA GLN A 30 3.37 -46.10 -7.84
C GLN A 30 1.90 -46.40 -7.58
N LEU A 31 1.59 -46.90 -6.37
CA LEU A 31 0.24 -47.34 -6.01
C LEU A 31 -0.70 -46.15 -5.84
N VAL A 32 -1.88 -46.26 -6.45
CA VAL A 32 -2.97 -45.29 -6.32
C VAL A 32 -3.68 -45.51 -4.99
N ASN A 33 -3.55 -44.56 -4.06
CA ASN A 33 -4.56 -44.36 -3.03
C ASN A 33 -5.67 -43.48 -3.60
N GLU A 34 -6.85 -44.05 -3.84
CA GLU A 34 -8.03 -43.29 -4.22
C GLU A 34 -8.50 -42.37 -3.08
N ILE A 35 -8.67 -41.08 -3.37
CA ILE A 35 -9.69 -40.15 -2.82
C ILE A 35 -9.47 -38.79 -3.51
N MET A 36 -10.57 -38.06 -3.80
CA MET A 36 -10.69 -36.81 -4.60
C MET A 36 -11.01 -37.05 -6.10
N GLY A 37 -12.28 -36.82 -6.50
CA GLY A 37 -12.66 -36.86 -7.92
C GLY A 37 -14.15 -37.12 -8.22
N ARG A 38 -15.06 -36.24 -7.79
CA ARG A 38 -16.48 -36.27 -8.24
C ARG A 38 -17.04 -34.88 -8.59
N TYR A 39 -16.63 -34.38 -9.76
CA TYR A 39 -17.41 -33.42 -10.54
C TYR A 39 -17.71 -34.02 -11.92
N GLY A 40 -18.72 -34.89 -11.98
CA GLY A 40 -19.18 -35.50 -13.22
C GLY A 40 -20.31 -34.69 -13.85
N VAL A 41 -20.12 -34.21 -15.07
CA VAL A 41 -21.18 -33.60 -15.87
C VAL A 41 -22.14 -34.70 -16.35
N VAL A 42 -23.43 -34.58 -16.01
CA VAL A 42 -24.44 -35.60 -16.29
C VAL A 42 -25.00 -35.45 -17.71
N ASN A 43 -24.47 -36.21 -18.66
CA ASN A 43 -25.02 -36.31 -20.00
C ASN A 43 -26.23 -37.26 -20.04
N ASN A 44 -27.44 -36.71 -19.88
CA ASN A 44 -28.68 -37.45 -20.10
C ASN A 44 -28.99 -37.61 -21.59
N ARG A 45 -28.59 -38.73 -22.18
CA ARG A 45 -29.21 -39.21 -23.43
C ARG A 45 -30.66 -39.67 -23.16
N ARG A 46 -31.58 -39.26 -24.03
CA ARG A 46 -32.80 -40.01 -24.31
C ARG A 46 -32.98 -40.10 -25.82
N GLU A 47 -33.09 -41.33 -26.31
CA GLU A 47 -33.63 -41.60 -27.64
C GLU A 47 -35.15 -41.40 -27.63
N ASN A 48 -35.70 -40.93 -28.75
CA ASN A 48 -37.02 -41.28 -29.27
C ASN A 48 -37.09 -40.84 -30.73
N ASP A 49 -37.83 -41.60 -31.53
CA ASP A 49 -37.75 -41.57 -33.00
C ASP A 49 -38.56 -40.46 -33.70
N ALA A 50 -38.23 -40.34 -34.99
CA ALA A 50 -39.14 -40.12 -36.13
C ALA A 50 -39.19 -38.73 -36.83
N ARG A 51 -38.69 -38.74 -38.08
CA ARG A 51 -39.21 -38.03 -39.28
C ARG A 51 -39.17 -36.49 -39.31
N LEU A 52 -38.23 -35.92 -40.08
CA LEU A 52 -38.47 -35.39 -41.44
C LEU A 52 -37.27 -34.65 -42.05
N SER A 53 -36.97 -34.97 -43.32
CA SER A 53 -36.33 -34.16 -44.39
C SER A 53 -34.96 -33.45 -44.18
N PRO A 54 -34.15 -33.28 -45.26
CA PRO A 54 -32.82 -32.67 -45.17
C PRO A 54 -32.77 -31.19 -45.56
N GLN A 55 -31.93 -30.40 -44.90
CA GLN A 55 -31.41 -29.14 -45.46
C GLN A 55 -30.00 -28.83 -44.93
N GLN A 56 -29.28 -27.95 -45.65
CA GLN A 56 -27.84 -27.76 -45.50
C GLN A 56 -27.47 -26.77 -44.38
N SER A 57 -26.41 -27.07 -43.65
CA SER A 57 -25.39 -26.07 -43.29
C SER A 57 -24.09 -26.78 -42.93
N LEU A 58 -22.96 -26.29 -43.46
CA LEU A 58 -21.62 -26.77 -43.12
C LEU A 58 -21.01 -25.72 -42.18
N GLY A 59 -21.01 -26.01 -40.88
CA GLY A 59 -20.41 -25.13 -39.87
C GLY A 59 -18.94 -25.49 -39.64
N GLU A 60 -18.02 -24.58 -39.95
CA GLU A 60 -16.62 -24.70 -39.54
C GLU A 60 -16.48 -24.25 -38.08
N ASP A 61 -15.96 -25.13 -37.22
CA ASP A 61 -15.75 -24.85 -35.80
C ASP A 61 -14.44 -24.07 -35.59
N VAL A 62 -14.54 -22.75 -35.57
CA VAL A 62 -13.39 -21.84 -35.37
C VAL A 62 -13.10 -21.69 -33.87
N VAL A 63 -12.39 -22.68 -33.32
CA VAL A 63 -11.83 -22.60 -31.96
C VAL A 63 -10.70 -21.57 -31.88
N ASP A 64 -11.04 -20.38 -31.39
CA ASP A 64 -10.11 -19.29 -31.09
C ASP A 64 -9.06 -19.72 -30.05
N ASN A 65 -7.85 -20.03 -30.51
CA ASN A 65 -6.70 -20.32 -29.65
C ASN A 65 -6.15 -19.01 -29.07
N VAL A 66 -6.80 -18.50 -28.03
CA VAL A 66 -6.34 -17.33 -27.26
C VAL A 66 -4.90 -17.57 -26.77
N LEU A 67 -3.98 -16.69 -27.17
CA LEU A 67 -2.57 -16.81 -26.80
C LEU A 67 -2.38 -16.63 -25.28
N SER A 68 -2.10 -17.74 -24.59
CA SER A 68 -1.47 -17.71 -23.26
C SER A 68 -0.16 -16.93 -23.34
N LYS A 69 -0.15 -15.70 -22.78
CA LYS A 69 1.04 -14.84 -22.76
C LYS A 69 2.16 -15.55 -21.99
N MET A 70 3.34 -15.64 -22.61
CA MET A 70 4.53 -16.21 -21.95
C MET A 70 4.92 -15.37 -20.73
N SER A 71 5.00 -16.01 -19.56
CA SER A 71 5.69 -15.46 -18.40
C SER A 71 7.17 -15.25 -18.73
N ARG A 72 7.65 -14.01 -18.66
CA ARG A 72 9.06 -13.70 -18.92
C ARG A 72 9.93 -14.21 -17.76
N GLN A 73 10.63 -15.32 -17.97
CA GLN A 73 11.75 -15.69 -17.10
C GLN A 73 12.90 -14.69 -17.29
N THR A 74 13.08 -13.77 -16.34
CA THR A 74 14.22 -12.85 -16.28
C THR A 74 15.18 -13.25 -15.17
N SER A 75 15.96 -14.31 -15.41
CA SER A 75 17.07 -14.70 -14.53
C SER A 75 18.26 -13.75 -14.74
N PRO A 76 18.70 -12.96 -13.74
CA PRO A 76 19.82 -12.04 -13.91
C PRO A 76 21.16 -12.79 -13.97
N LEU A 77 21.85 -12.70 -15.12
CA LEU A 77 23.22 -13.20 -15.24
C LEU A 77 24.19 -12.29 -14.47
N SER A 78 24.77 -12.81 -13.38
CA SER A 78 25.72 -12.09 -12.54
C SER A 78 27.09 -11.93 -13.23
N ILE A 79 27.24 -10.89 -14.06
CA ILE A 79 28.50 -10.56 -14.74
C ILE A 79 29.54 -10.08 -13.71
N ARG A 80 30.33 -11.03 -13.20
CA ARG A 80 31.40 -10.85 -12.21
C ARG A 80 32.60 -10.06 -12.78
N LYS A 81 32.46 -8.74 -12.89
CA LYS A 81 33.55 -7.83 -13.28
C LYS A 81 34.74 -8.00 -12.32
N LYS A 82 35.89 -8.40 -12.85
CA LYS A 82 37.15 -8.47 -12.09
C LYS A 82 37.67 -7.05 -11.82
N LYS A 83 38.00 -6.73 -10.57
CA LYS A 83 38.78 -5.52 -10.26
C LYS A 83 40.22 -5.72 -10.76
N LEU A 84 40.70 -4.80 -11.59
CA LEU A 84 42.13 -4.58 -11.81
C LEU A 84 42.59 -3.47 -10.84
N PRO A 85 43.78 -3.59 -10.21
CA PRO A 85 44.33 -2.53 -9.38
C PRO A 85 44.77 -1.36 -10.27
N ARG A 86 44.45 -0.12 -9.85
CA ARG A 86 44.90 1.11 -10.52
C ARG A 86 46.18 1.59 -9.84
N SER A 87 47.29 1.61 -10.57
CA SER A 87 48.55 2.18 -10.07
C SER A 87 48.50 3.71 -10.10
N ASN A 88 49.18 4.35 -9.16
CA ASN A 88 49.43 5.78 -9.18
C ASN A 88 50.81 6.03 -9.78
N SER A 89 50.92 6.98 -10.70
CA SER A 89 52.21 7.58 -11.08
C SER A 89 51.98 9.03 -11.50
N TYR A 90 52.57 9.95 -10.74
CA TYR A 90 52.74 11.34 -11.14
C TYR A 90 53.79 11.40 -12.26
N SER A 91 53.56 12.25 -13.25
CA SER A 91 54.60 12.83 -14.12
C SER A 91 54.09 14.18 -14.64
N GLN A 92 55.00 15.03 -15.07
CA GLN A 92 54.81 16.48 -15.13
C GLN A 92 55.09 17.04 -16.54
N ASP A 93 54.67 18.28 -16.73
CA ASP A 93 55.21 19.29 -17.65
C ASP A 93 54.87 19.30 -19.17
N GLU A 94 54.76 20.56 -19.61
CA GLU A 94 55.01 21.19 -20.92
C GLU A 94 54.03 21.14 -22.13
N GLU A 95 53.90 22.37 -22.64
CA GLU A 95 53.16 22.93 -23.76
C GLU A 95 53.45 22.28 -25.14
N ASN A 96 52.45 22.22 -26.03
CA ASN A 96 52.32 23.24 -27.10
C ASN A 96 51.05 23.13 -27.98
N THR A 97 50.90 24.14 -28.83
CA THR A 97 49.79 24.56 -29.73
C THR A 97 49.19 23.54 -30.72
N ASP A 98 47.90 23.78 -31.05
CA ASP A 98 47.19 23.67 -32.35
C ASP A 98 47.43 22.43 -33.25
N GLU A 99 46.42 21.68 -33.71
CA GLU A 99 45.39 22.17 -34.65
C GLU A 99 44.09 21.32 -34.68
N THR A 100 43.17 21.65 -35.61
CA THR A 100 41.79 21.13 -35.71
C THR A 100 41.63 19.64 -36.04
N ASN A 101 40.67 18.96 -35.39
CA ASN A 101 39.71 18.10 -36.12
C ASN A 101 38.40 17.80 -35.37
N VAL A 102 37.44 17.22 -36.11
CA VAL A 102 36.02 17.06 -35.72
C VAL A 102 35.72 15.61 -35.28
N LEU A 103 34.99 15.42 -34.17
CA LEU A 103 33.75 14.59 -34.08
C LEU A 103 33.24 14.39 -32.63
N SER A 104 32.06 14.95 -32.36
CA SER A 104 30.97 14.40 -31.53
C SER A 104 31.29 13.36 -30.44
N LYS A 105 31.32 13.79 -29.17
CA LYS A 105 30.87 12.99 -28.01
C LYS A 105 30.04 13.86 -27.06
N SER A 106 28.91 13.32 -26.61
CA SER A 106 27.98 14.00 -25.70
C SER A 106 28.56 14.12 -24.29
N LEU A 107 28.57 15.33 -23.73
CA LEU A 107 28.85 15.56 -22.32
C LEU A 107 27.69 15.06 -21.43
N PRO A 108 27.96 14.48 -20.25
CA PRO A 108 26.93 14.25 -19.24
C PRO A 108 26.48 15.58 -18.62
N ALA A 109 25.24 15.62 -18.13
CA ALA A 109 24.69 16.82 -17.49
C ALA A 109 25.46 17.16 -16.20
N THR A 110 25.96 18.40 -16.11
CA THR A 110 26.57 18.95 -14.90
C THR A 110 25.50 19.31 -13.88
N LEU A 111 25.49 18.64 -12.73
CA LEU A 111 24.65 19.03 -11.59
C LEU A 111 25.21 20.32 -10.95
N PRO A 112 24.36 21.32 -10.62
CA PRO A 112 24.78 22.50 -9.89
C PRO A 112 24.91 22.20 -8.39
N SER A 113 26.02 21.58 -7.99
CA SER A 113 26.47 21.64 -6.60
C SER A 113 27.16 22.99 -6.37
N HIS A 114 26.58 23.85 -5.52
CA HIS A 114 27.26 24.81 -4.62
C HIS A 114 26.22 25.80 -4.04
N LEU A 115 25.73 25.52 -2.83
CA LEU A 115 25.24 26.58 -1.93
C LEU A 115 26.35 26.86 -0.91
N PRO A 116 26.81 28.11 -0.76
CA PRO A 116 27.75 28.46 0.30
C PRO A 116 27.00 28.49 1.64
N TYR A 117 27.37 27.59 2.54
CA TYR A 117 26.90 27.64 3.93
C TYR A 117 27.72 28.72 4.64
N SER A 118 27.12 29.87 4.94
CA SER A 118 27.77 30.91 5.73
C SER A 118 27.61 30.57 7.21
N ASP A 119 28.64 29.97 7.77
CA ASP A 119 28.84 29.82 9.21
C ASP A 119 29.32 31.17 9.77
N ASP A 120 28.59 31.78 10.72
CA ASP A 120 29.12 32.91 11.50
C ASP A 120 28.29 33.24 12.77
N SER A 121 29.02 33.61 13.83
CA SER A 121 28.57 34.24 15.08
C SER A 121 27.55 33.53 16.00
N GLU A 122 28.10 32.88 17.03
CA GLU A 122 27.45 32.80 18.36
C GLU A 122 27.30 34.21 18.94
N ILE A 123 26.12 34.56 19.51
CA ILE A 123 25.98 35.68 20.45
C ILE A 123 25.07 35.27 21.62
N GLU A 124 25.64 35.19 22.82
CA GLU A 124 24.87 35.10 24.06
C GLU A 124 24.13 36.42 24.34
N GLY A 125 22.86 36.35 24.75
CA GLY A 125 21.97 37.52 24.81
C GLY A 125 20.85 37.46 25.84
N ASN A 126 21.18 37.10 27.09
CA ASN A 126 20.22 37.21 28.20
C ASN A 126 19.79 38.67 28.40
N PHE A 127 18.49 38.99 28.24
CA PHE A 127 17.84 40.00 29.07
C PHE A 127 16.34 39.73 29.22
N SER A 128 15.80 40.12 30.37
CA SER A 128 14.40 39.91 30.74
C SER A 128 13.72 41.22 31.17
N THR A 129 12.41 41.13 31.43
CA THR A 129 11.51 42.12 32.07
C THR A 129 10.76 43.14 31.18
N HIS A 130 9.45 43.17 31.46
CA HIS A 130 8.49 44.27 31.45
C HIS A 130 8.56 45.42 30.41
N SER A 131 7.43 45.62 29.73
CA SER A 131 6.68 46.87 29.92
C SER A 131 5.16 46.66 29.82
N LYS A 132 4.38 47.52 30.50
CA LYS A 132 2.93 47.69 30.31
C LYS A 132 2.66 49.08 29.71
N LYS A 133 1.78 49.16 28.71
CA LYS A 133 0.77 50.21 28.45
C LYS A 133 0.04 49.87 27.13
N ASP A 134 -1.28 49.97 26.94
CA ASP A 134 -2.38 50.71 27.60
C ASP A 134 -2.64 52.13 27.05
N SER A 135 -3.35 52.16 25.92
CA SER A 135 -4.09 53.30 25.31
C SER A 135 -4.93 52.71 24.14
N ARG A 136 -6.27 52.74 24.01
CA ARG A 136 -7.43 53.46 24.60
C ARG A 136 -8.03 54.54 23.67
N PHE A 137 -9.10 54.16 22.95
CA PHE A 137 -10.12 55.00 22.26
C PHE A 137 -9.58 55.89 21.12
N GLU A 138 -10.38 56.40 20.16
CA GLU A 138 -11.84 56.47 19.93
C GLU A 138 -12.25 55.55 18.72
N GLU A 139 -13.48 55.14 18.39
CA GLU A 139 -14.85 55.69 18.50
C GLU A 139 -15.14 56.81 17.46
N GLU A 140 -16.26 56.87 16.71
CA GLU A 140 -17.44 55.98 16.56
C GLU A 140 -17.30 55.12 15.24
N SER A 141 -18.21 54.91 14.25
CA SER A 141 -19.58 55.39 14.00
C SER A 141 -20.58 54.34 13.46
N ILE A 142 -21.86 54.57 13.77
CA ILE A 142 -23.09 53.75 13.63
C ILE A 142 -23.81 53.76 12.25
N HIS A 143 -24.44 52.64 11.85
CA HIS A 143 -25.90 52.61 11.51
C HIS A 143 -26.54 51.21 11.39
N ASP A 144 -27.73 51.05 12.00
CA ASP A 144 -28.55 49.84 12.06
C ASP A 144 -29.45 49.58 10.83
N ILE A 145 -29.89 48.32 10.66
CA ILE A 145 -31.33 47.98 10.45
C ILE A 145 -31.69 46.71 11.27
N THR A 146 -32.82 46.74 11.96
CA THR A 146 -33.34 45.65 12.81
C THR A 146 -34.60 44.96 12.25
N ASN A 147 -34.79 43.65 12.49
CA ASN A 147 -36.08 42.95 12.69
C ASN A 147 -35.80 41.45 13.00
N ARG A 148 -36.33 40.73 14.01
CA ARG A 148 -37.41 40.83 15.03
C ARG A 148 -38.74 40.10 14.73
N SER A 149 -38.81 38.82 15.13
CA SER A 149 -40.01 38.16 15.70
C SER A 149 -39.55 36.97 16.56
N ASN A 150 -39.88 36.84 17.85
CA ASN A 150 -41.17 36.74 18.58
C ASN A 150 -41.93 35.42 18.40
N ARG A 151 -41.72 34.47 19.32
CA ARG A 151 -42.82 33.73 19.98
C ARG A 151 -42.39 33.20 21.35
N SER A 152 -43.34 33.06 22.28
CA SER A 152 -43.08 32.68 23.68
C SER A 152 -44.15 31.74 24.24
N ASN A 153 -43.91 31.29 25.48
CA ASN A 153 -44.82 30.51 26.35
C ASN A 153 -44.99 29.04 25.88
N ARG A 154 -45.00 28.05 26.78
CA ARG A 154 -45.88 27.95 27.96
C ARG A 154 -45.29 27.06 29.07
N SER A 155 -45.48 27.46 30.32
CA SER A 155 -45.15 26.69 31.54
C SER A 155 -46.32 25.83 32.02
N VAL A 156 -46.03 24.69 32.66
CA VAL A 156 -47.01 23.89 33.43
C VAL A 156 -46.36 23.37 34.72
N THR A 157 -47.04 23.58 35.85
CA THR A 157 -46.77 23.07 37.22
C THR A 157 -47.18 21.59 37.32
N LEU A 158 -46.40 20.69 37.94
CA LEU A 158 -46.09 20.55 39.38
C LEU A 158 -47.27 20.03 40.23
N GLU A 159 -47.30 18.71 40.41
CA GLU A 159 -47.86 17.96 41.55
C GLU A 159 -47.09 16.61 41.57
N ARG A 160 -46.37 16.18 42.63
CA ARG A 160 -46.82 15.58 43.92
C ARG A 160 -47.70 14.34 43.70
N ALA A 161 -47.48 13.20 44.36
CA ALA A 161 -46.94 12.96 45.71
C ALA A 161 -46.21 11.59 45.89
N HIS A 162 -45.41 11.49 46.96
CA HIS A 162 -45.16 10.36 47.90
C HIS A 162 -45.40 8.88 47.42
N LEU A 163 -44.56 7.88 47.72
CA LEU A 163 -44.00 7.45 49.03
C LEU A 163 -42.64 6.72 48.83
N THR A 164 -41.54 7.12 49.47
CA THR A 164 -40.92 6.56 50.71
C THR A 164 -40.59 5.07 50.74
N GLU A 165 -39.28 4.73 50.69
CA GLU A 165 -38.46 4.04 51.72
C GLU A 165 -36.98 4.33 51.34
N SER A 166 -36.04 4.79 52.19
CA SER A 166 -35.41 4.23 53.42
C SER A 166 -34.76 2.84 53.21
N SER A 167 -33.50 2.57 53.58
CA SER A 167 -32.50 3.36 54.33
C SER A 167 -31.06 2.97 53.91
N PRO A 168 -29.99 3.66 54.36
CA PRO A 168 -28.62 3.35 53.92
C PRO A 168 -28.00 2.21 54.74
N TYR A 169 -27.16 1.39 54.11
CA TYR A 169 -26.22 0.52 54.84
C TYR A 169 -24.80 0.64 54.31
N GLN A 170 -23.90 1.11 55.19
CA GLN A 170 -22.47 0.96 54.98
C GLN A 170 -22.09 -0.51 55.20
N GLN A 171 -21.43 -1.14 54.23
CA GLN A 171 -20.56 -2.27 54.51
C GLN A 171 -19.13 -1.97 54.06
N ARG A 172 -18.39 -1.31 54.97
CA ARG A 172 -16.94 -1.45 55.03
C ARG A 172 -16.63 -2.94 55.29
N LEU A 173 -16.43 -3.72 54.23
CA LEU A 173 -15.84 -5.05 54.37
C LEU A 173 -14.36 -4.89 54.75
N SER A 174 -14.14 -4.78 56.06
CA SER A 174 -12.82 -4.92 56.67
C SER A 174 -12.31 -6.32 56.37
N VAL A 175 -11.54 -6.47 55.28
CA VAL A 175 -10.85 -7.71 54.93
C VAL A 175 -9.89 -8.03 56.06
N LYS A 176 -10.32 -8.94 56.94
CA LYS A 176 -9.55 -9.42 58.08
C LYS A 176 -8.33 -10.16 57.55
N SER A 177 -7.20 -9.46 57.49
CA SER A 177 -5.90 -10.00 57.11
C SER A 177 -5.56 -11.15 58.05
N ARG A 178 -5.83 -12.38 57.59
CA ARG A 178 -5.49 -13.59 58.31
C ARG A 178 -3.98 -13.72 58.26
N GLU A 179 -3.32 -13.44 59.38
CA GLU A 179 -1.91 -13.76 59.57
C GLU A 179 -1.74 -15.27 59.42
N ILE A 180 -1.42 -15.71 58.21
CA ILE A 180 -0.81 -17.01 57.98
C ILE A 180 0.62 -16.83 58.47
N SER A 181 0.88 -17.24 59.71
CA SER A 181 2.21 -17.28 60.31
C SER A 181 3.10 -18.18 59.47
N GLN A 182 3.78 -17.57 58.49
CA GLN A 182 4.60 -18.26 57.51
C GLN A 182 5.76 -18.93 58.26
N PRO A 183 5.89 -20.26 58.23
CA PRO A 183 6.94 -20.93 58.99
C PRO A 183 8.30 -20.44 58.48
N GLN A 184 9.21 -20.11 59.40
CA GLN A 184 10.61 -19.77 59.08
C GLN A 184 11.42 -21.03 58.70
N SER A 185 10.90 -21.82 57.76
CA SER A 185 11.52 -23.05 57.28
C SER A 185 12.70 -22.75 56.35
N SER A 186 13.85 -22.51 56.97
CA SER A 186 15.19 -22.73 56.42
C SER A 186 15.53 -22.03 55.09
N ASN A 187 15.96 -20.77 55.18
CA ASN A 187 16.75 -20.12 54.12
C ASN A 187 17.96 -20.97 53.68
N ALA A 188 18.53 -21.79 54.59
CA ALA A 188 19.58 -22.75 54.30
C ALA A 188 19.22 -23.75 53.18
N VAL A 189 18.01 -24.34 53.20
CA VAL A 189 17.59 -25.33 52.18
C VAL A 189 17.43 -24.67 50.81
N ARG A 190 16.87 -23.45 50.77
CA ARG A 190 16.80 -22.62 49.54
C ARG A 190 18.18 -22.33 48.97
N ASN A 191 19.14 -21.96 49.83
CA ASN A 191 20.51 -21.68 49.41
C ASN A 191 21.23 -22.93 48.89
N ILE A 192 21.06 -24.09 49.56
CA ILE A 192 21.59 -25.37 49.09
C ILE A 192 21.04 -25.72 47.70
N PHE A 193 19.71 -25.60 47.49
CA PHE A 193 19.09 -25.84 46.18
C PHE A 193 19.66 -24.92 45.08
N LEU A 194 19.84 -23.62 45.37
CA LEU A 194 20.44 -22.68 44.41
C LEU A 194 21.89 -23.07 44.06
N THR A 195 22.72 -23.44 45.04
CA THR A 195 24.08 -23.90 44.76
C THR A 195 24.12 -25.19 43.92
N LEU A 196 23.20 -26.13 44.18
CA LEU A 196 23.12 -27.39 43.44
C LEU A 196 22.69 -27.16 41.99
N VAL A 197 21.72 -26.27 41.74
CA VAL A 197 21.33 -25.86 40.37
C VAL A 197 22.50 -25.23 39.62
N VAL A 198 23.29 -24.35 40.25
CA VAL A 198 24.48 -23.75 39.63
C VAL A 198 25.54 -24.81 39.29
N ILE A 199 25.81 -25.76 40.19
CA ILE A 199 26.76 -26.85 39.94
C ILE A 199 26.29 -27.73 38.76
N VAL A 200 25.00 -28.09 38.72
CA VAL A 200 24.43 -28.85 37.59
C VAL A 200 24.55 -28.07 36.28
N ALA A 201 24.27 -26.76 36.28
CA ALA A 201 24.41 -25.92 35.09
C ALA A 201 25.86 -25.88 34.56
N VAL A 202 26.86 -25.74 35.44
CA VAL A 202 28.29 -25.76 35.06
C VAL A 202 28.70 -27.14 34.51
N VAL A 203 28.29 -28.23 35.17
CA VAL A 203 28.58 -29.59 34.69
C VAL A 203 27.93 -29.87 33.34
N MET A 204 26.68 -29.44 33.13
CA MET A 204 26.01 -29.55 31.83
C MET A 204 26.71 -28.73 30.75
N HIS A 205 27.16 -27.51 31.05
CA HIS A 205 27.88 -26.66 30.10
C HIS A 205 29.25 -27.25 29.70
N TRP A 206 29.93 -27.94 30.61
CA TRP A 206 31.18 -28.68 30.32
C TRP A 206 30.95 -29.99 29.57
N LYS A 207 29.87 -30.74 29.86
CA LYS A 207 29.60 -32.04 29.22
C LYS A 207 28.90 -31.94 27.87
N PHE A 208 28.11 -30.89 27.64
CA PHE A 208 27.28 -30.72 26.45
C PHE A 208 27.38 -29.31 25.83
N PRO A 209 28.58 -28.77 25.54
CA PRO A 209 28.73 -27.43 24.97
C PRO A 209 27.94 -27.23 23.66
N ASN A 210 27.85 -28.29 22.84
CA ASN A 210 27.13 -28.29 21.56
C ASN A 210 25.60 -28.33 21.70
N MET A 211 25.06 -28.51 22.90
CA MET A 211 23.61 -28.51 23.16
C MET A 211 23.09 -27.12 23.56
N ILE A 212 23.95 -26.26 24.14
CA ILE A 212 23.57 -24.89 24.49
C ILE A 212 23.55 -24.01 23.22
N THR A 213 24.50 -24.21 22.31
CA THR A 213 24.59 -23.44 21.05
C THR A 213 23.41 -23.69 20.09
N SER A 214 22.85 -24.91 20.06
CA SER A 214 21.64 -25.19 19.28
C SER A 214 20.39 -24.55 19.90
N ILE A 215 20.29 -24.46 21.23
CA ILE A 215 19.19 -23.78 21.91
C ILE A 215 19.22 -22.26 21.63
N THR A 216 20.41 -21.62 21.58
CA THR A 216 20.51 -20.20 21.22
C THR A 216 20.22 -19.92 19.74
N ASN A 217 20.60 -20.83 18.83
CA ASN A 217 20.43 -20.61 17.39
C ASN A 217 18.98 -20.78 16.92
N ASN A 218 18.17 -21.56 17.64
CA ASN A 218 16.72 -21.73 17.36
C ASN A 218 15.87 -20.46 17.60
N SER A 219 16.45 -19.30 17.89
CA SER A 219 15.71 -18.03 17.88
C SER A 219 15.26 -17.58 16.49
N GLN A 220 15.95 -18.04 15.42
CA GLN A 220 15.70 -17.58 14.05
C GLN A 220 14.37 -18.11 13.47
N ASP A 221 13.96 -19.34 13.84
CA ASP A 221 12.69 -19.96 13.39
C ASP A 221 11.43 -19.29 13.97
N LYS A 222 11.56 -18.47 15.02
CA LYS A 222 10.42 -17.66 15.51
C LYS A 222 10.00 -16.59 14.50
N SER A 223 10.94 -16.11 13.67
CA SER A 223 10.66 -15.03 12.70
C SER A 223 9.65 -15.48 11.64
N THR A 224 9.81 -16.67 11.07
CA THR A 224 8.91 -17.20 10.03
C THR A 224 7.51 -17.46 10.58
N GLN A 225 7.39 -18.05 11.77
CA GLN A 225 6.11 -18.34 12.40
C GLN A 225 5.29 -17.07 12.72
N THR A 226 5.94 -15.96 13.10
CA THR A 226 5.25 -14.68 13.35
C THR A 226 4.75 -13.99 12.08
N VAL A 227 5.46 -14.12 10.95
CA VAL A 227 5.05 -13.53 9.66
C VAL A 227 3.78 -14.20 9.15
N ASP A 228 3.71 -15.53 9.18
CA ASP A 228 2.56 -16.30 8.70
C ASP A 228 1.30 -16.01 9.54
N GLN A 229 1.44 -15.98 10.88
CA GLN A 229 0.35 -15.58 11.77
C GLN A 229 -0.13 -14.14 11.51
N GLY A 230 0.79 -13.20 11.28
CA GLY A 230 0.45 -11.81 10.94
C GLY A 230 -0.35 -11.70 9.65
N LYS A 231 0.02 -12.48 8.63
CA LYS A 231 -0.67 -12.56 7.34
C LYS A 231 -2.09 -13.13 7.49
N ILE A 232 -2.25 -14.25 8.21
CA ILE A 232 -3.57 -14.87 8.46
C ILE A 232 -4.50 -13.90 9.19
N ILE A 233 -4.00 -13.12 10.15
CA ILE A 233 -4.79 -12.08 10.85
C ILE A 233 -5.21 -10.97 9.87
N PHE A 234 -4.31 -10.51 9.00
CA PHE A 234 -4.61 -9.50 7.98
C PHE A 234 -5.66 -9.97 6.97
N GLU A 235 -5.52 -11.17 6.39
CA GLU A 235 -6.48 -11.73 5.43
C GLU A 235 -7.89 -11.85 6.04
N ASN A 236 -7.99 -12.34 7.28
CA ASN A 236 -9.25 -12.40 8.02
C ASN A 236 -9.86 -11.01 8.29
N ASN A 237 -9.06 -10.02 8.69
CA ASN A 237 -9.55 -8.65 8.89
C ASN A 237 -10.11 -8.07 7.58
N MET A 238 -9.40 -8.25 6.45
CA MET A 238 -9.86 -7.79 5.14
C MET A 238 -11.16 -8.49 4.70
N LYS A 239 -11.34 -9.78 5.03
CA LYS A 239 -12.60 -10.49 4.81
C LYS A 239 -13.75 -9.96 5.69
N ILE A 240 -13.48 -9.58 6.95
CA ILE A 240 -14.48 -8.94 7.81
C ILE A 240 -14.90 -7.58 7.21
N LEU A 241 -13.98 -6.83 6.58
CA LEU A 241 -14.33 -5.61 5.84
C LEU A 241 -15.16 -5.92 4.58
N GLN A 242 -14.82 -6.95 3.83
CA GLN A 242 -15.62 -7.43 2.68
C GLN A 242 -17.09 -7.67 3.08
N GLU A 243 -17.32 -8.53 4.09
CA GLU A 243 -18.65 -8.93 4.56
C GLU A 243 -19.43 -7.73 5.13
N LYS A 244 -18.75 -6.83 5.85
CA LYS A 244 -19.34 -5.62 6.47
C LYS A 244 -19.78 -4.56 5.46
N TYR A 245 -19.03 -4.40 4.35
CA TYR A 245 -19.31 -3.37 3.34
C TYR A 245 -19.98 -3.92 2.08
N ASN A 246 -20.05 -5.25 1.90
CA ASN A 246 -20.51 -5.92 0.67
C ASN A 246 -19.64 -5.53 -0.54
N ILE A 247 -18.31 -5.61 -0.36
CA ILE A 247 -17.33 -5.42 -1.43
C ILE A 247 -17.21 -6.72 -2.23
N ASP A 248 -16.94 -6.59 -3.53
CA ASP A 248 -16.65 -7.71 -4.42
C ASP A 248 -15.39 -8.51 -4.02
N ASP A 249 -15.41 -9.83 -4.27
CA ASP A 249 -14.33 -10.76 -3.94
C ASP A 249 -13.01 -10.39 -4.62
N ASP A 250 -13.01 -10.04 -5.91
CA ASP A 250 -11.79 -9.69 -6.65
C ASP A 250 -11.22 -8.34 -6.18
N SER A 251 -12.08 -7.38 -5.84
CA SER A 251 -11.66 -6.12 -5.23
C SER A 251 -10.95 -6.29 -3.89
N ILE A 252 -11.42 -7.20 -3.03
CA ILE A 252 -10.75 -7.50 -1.75
C ILE A 252 -9.50 -8.37 -1.95
N LEU A 253 -9.52 -9.31 -2.89
CA LEU A 253 -8.37 -10.13 -3.25
C LEU A 253 -7.21 -9.28 -3.80
N ARG A 254 -7.48 -8.28 -4.65
CA ARG A 254 -6.49 -7.30 -5.13
C ARG A 254 -5.82 -6.56 -3.99
N LEU A 255 -6.61 -6.07 -3.01
CA LEU A 255 -6.07 -5.40 -1.82
C LEU A 255 -5.21 -6.37 -0.98
N GLN A 256 -5.72 -7.56 -0.66
CA GLN A 256 -5.01 -8.57 0.11
C GLN A 256 -3.67 -8.97 -0.54
N THR A 257 -3.67 -9.24 -1.84
CA THR A 257 -2.49 -9.68 -2.59
C THR A 257 -1.49 -8.55 -2.82
N GLY A 258 -1.94 -7.34 -3.15
CA GLY A 258 -1.08 -6.16 -3.27
C GLY A 258 -0.39 -5.81 -1.96
N ILE A 259 -1.15 -5.68 -0.87
CA ILE A 259 -0.60 -5.34 0.46
C ILE A 259 0.32 -6.44 1.00
N SER A 260 0.01 -7.73 0.75
CA SER A 260 0.91 -8.85 1.07
C SER A 260 2.20 -8.82 0.24
N THR A 261 2.15 -8.34 -1.00
CA THR A 261 3.32 -8.18 -1.87
C THR A 261 4.22 -7.06 -1.36
N ILE A 262 3.66 -5.91 -0.98
CA ILE A 262 4.36 -4.77 -0.36
C ILE A 262 5.10 -5.20 0.91
N PHE A 263 4.44 -5.98 1.78
CA PHE A 263 5.08 -6.56 2.97
C PHE A 263 6.28 -7.44 2.58
N SER A 264 6.13 -8.29 1.57
CA SER A 264 7.10 -9.33 1.19
C SER A 264 8.31 -8.79 0.43
N ARG A 265 8.15 -7.70 -0.33
CA ARG A 265 9.20 -7.10 -1.16
C ARG A 265 9.86 -5.87 -0.54
N MET A 266 9.19 -5.21 0.41
CA MET A 266 9.60 -3.93 1.01
C MET A 266 9.63 -2.75 0.02
N ASP A 267 8.86 -2.84 -1.07
CA ASP A 267 8.59 -1.78 -2.04
C ASP A 267 7.41 -0.89 -1.58
N SER A 268 6.80 -0.15 -2.50
CA SER A 268 5.60 0.65 -2.28
C SER A 268 4.57 0.33 -3.38
N GLY A 269 3.28 0.44 -3.07
CA GLY A 269 2.21 0.15 -4.03
C GLY A 269 1.03 1.11 -3.93
N SER A 270 0.36 1.34 -5.06
CA SER A 270 -0.67 2.36 -5.22
C SER A 270 -2.05 1.75 -5.49
N PHE A 271 -3.06 2.20 -4.74
CA PHE A 271 -4.43 1.70 -4.83
C PHE A 271 -5.41 2.86 -4.99
N ILE A 272 -6.28 2.82 -6.01
CA ILE A 272 -7.32 3.83 -6.22
C ILE A 272 -8.71 3.24 -5.94
N PHE A 273 -9.37 3.73 -4.91
CA PHE A 273 -10.78 3.48 -4.62
C PHE A 273 -11.66 4.39 -5.48
N VAL A 274 -12.39 3.77 -6.41
CA VAL A 274 -13.23 4.47 -7.39
C VAL A 274 -14.68 4.43 -6.94
N TYR A 275 -15.30 5.60 -6.75
CA TYR A 275 -16.70 5.76 -6.36
C TYR A 275 -17.43 6.75 -7.28
N ASN A 276 -18.76 6.81 -7.19
CA ASN A 276 -19.57 7.75 -7.98
C ASN A 276 -20.62 8.45 -7.11
N SER A 277 -20.32 9.68 -6.69
CA SER A 277 -21.23 10.49 -5.87
C SER A 277 -22.56 10.87 -6.56
N LYS A 278 -22.71 10.64 -7.87
CA LYS A 278 -23.98 10.81 -8.62
C LYS A 278 -24.85 9.56 -8.66
N THR A 279 -24.42 8.43 -8.10
CA THR A 279 -25.27 7.25 -7.93
C THR A 279 -26.35 7.55 -6.89
N ASN A 280 -27.63 7.32 -7.21
CA ASN A 280 -28.80 7.77 -6.45
C ASN A 280 -28.86 7.38 -4.95
N ASN A 281 -28.04 6.42 -4.52
CA ASN A 281 -28.00 5.91 -3.13
C ASN A 281 -26.68 6.21 -2.40
N PHE A 282 -25.73 6.93 -3.03
CA PHE A 282 -24.34 6.99 -2.56
C PHE A 282 -24.18 7.58 -1.14
N ASN A 283 -23.63 6.76 -0.24
CA ASN A 283 -23.39 7.10 1.15
C ASN A 283 -21.90 7.40 1.39
N LEU A 284 -21.53 8.67 1.26
CA LEU A 284 -20.17 9.18 1.49
C LEU A 284 -19.59 8.72 2.84
N VAL A 285 -20.35 8.83 3.93
CA VAL A 285 -19.90 8.46 5.29
C VAL A 285 -19.61 6.96 5.40
N ARG A 286 -20.35 6.11 4.68
CA ARG A 286 -20.09 4.67 4.60
C ARG A 286 -18.83 4.38 3.76
N PHE A 287 -18.62 5.10 2.67
CA PHE A 287 -17.45 4.98 1.80
C PHE A 287 -16.15 5.45 2.48
N GLU A 288 -16.13 6.64 3.08
CA GLU A 288 -14.95 7.16 3.79
C GLU A 288 -14.53 6.20 4.90
N LYS A 289 -15.51 5.72 5.68
CA LYS A 289 -15.25 4.76 6.76
C LYS A 289 -14.71 3.41 6.26
N PHE A 290 -15.09 2.97 5.07
CA PHE A 290 -14.47 1.80 4.43
C PHE A 290 -13.01 2.08 4.06
N ALA A 291 -12.73 3.20 3.40
CA ALA A 291 -11.36 3.58 3.03
C ALA A 291 -10.44 3.74 4.26
N ASP A 292 -10.93 4.40 5.32
CA ASP A 292 -10.22 4.53 6.60
C ASP A 292 -9.99 3.18 7.30
N GLU A 293 -10.97 2.28 7.32
CA GLU A 293 -10.81 0.96 7.96
C GLU A 293 -9.88 0.04 7.15
N VAL A 294 -9.85 0.14 5.81
CA VAL A 294 -8.86 -0.56 4.97
C VAL A 294 -7.47 0.02 5.19
N ALA A 295 -7.30 1.35 5.16
CA ALA A 295 -6.02 2.02 5.37
C ALA A 295 -5.44 1.70 6.76
N TYR A 296 -6.27 1.71 7.81
CA TYR A 296 -5.89 1.30 9.16
C TYR A 296 -5.49 -0.18 9.25
N THR A 297 -6.23 -1.07 8.57
CA THR A 297 -5.95 -2.52 8.53
C THR A 297 -4.63 -2.81 7.81
N ALA A 298 -4.37 -2.10 6.71
CA ALA A 298 -3.09 -2.16 5.99
C ALA A 298 -1.93 -1.63 6.84
N ALA A 299 -2.10 -0.48 7.51
CA ALA A 299 -1.07 0.13 8.35
C ALA A 299 -0.63 -0.79 9.49
N ARG A 300 -1.60 -1.42 10.18
CA ARG A 300 -1.35 -2.40 11.24
C ARG A 300 -0.58 -3.64 10.76
N PHE A 301 -0.69 -4.01 9.49
CA PHE A 301 0.05 -5.13 8.89
C PHE A 301 1.44 -4.70 8.36
N LEU A 302 1.54 -3.52 7.76
CA LEU A 302 2.79 -2.94 7.23
C LEU A 302 3.73 -2.38 8.31
N ARG A 303 3.27 -2.19 9.54
CA ARG A 303 4.08 -1.78 10.72
C ARG A 303 3.73 -2.59 11.98
N ASN A 304 3.57 -3.92 11.85
CA ASN A 304 3.07 -4.83 12.89
C ASN A 304 3.82 -4.83 14.25
N ASP A 305 4.92 -4.10 14.36
CA ASP A 305 5.74 -3.85 15.54
C ASP A 305 5.27 -2.67 16.42
N ILE A 306 4.46 -1.73 15.89
CA ILE A 306 4.04 -0.51 16.62
C ILE A 306 2.60 -0.65 17.15
N SER A 307 2.41 -0.48 18.46
CA SER A 307 1.12 -0.76 19.14
C SER A 307 0.01 0.28 18.95
N SER A 308 0.32 1.46 18.38
CA SER A 308 -0.58 2.63 18.35
C SER A 308 -0.66 3.31 16.99
N ILE A 309 -0.59 2.53 15.90
CA ILE A 309 -0.57 3.05 14.53
C ILE A 309 -1.92 3.70 14.17
N ARG A 310 -1.82 4.76 13.37
CA ARG A 310 -2.86 5.27 12.48
C ARG A 310 -2.23 5.51 11.13
N HIS A 311 -2.98 5.33 10.05
CA HIS A 311 -2.55 5.77 8.72
C HIS A 311 -2.48 7.30 8.64
N THR A 312 -1.67 7.81 7.73
CA THR A 312 -1.59 9.24 7.43
C THR A 312 -2.75 9.61 6.51
N VAL A 313 -3.60 10.57 6.89
CA VAL A 313 -4.69 11.06 6.04
C VAL A 313 -4.29 12.40 5.43
N VAL A 314 -4.48 12.53 4.11
CA VAL A 314 -4.22 13.74 3.33
C VAL A 314 -5.52 14.16 2.66
N GLU A 315 -6.12 15.24 3.16
CA GLU A 315 -7.36 15.82 2.63
C GLU A 315 -7.00 16.81 1.51
N SER A 316 -7.32 16.51 0.25
CA SER A 316 -6.88 17.33 -0.89
C SER A 316 -7.42 18.78 -0.86
N SER A 317 -8.57 18.99 -0.23
CA SER A 317 -9.19 20.30 0.02
C SER A 317 -8.40 21.18 1.00
N ASN A 318 -7.48 20.61 1.78
CA ASN A 318 -6.65 21.31 2.77
C ASN A 318 -5.18 21.45 2.31
N LEU A 319 -4.88 21.23 1.02
CA LEU A 319 -3.53 21.37 0.45
C LEU A 319 -3.26 22.84 0.07
N ASP A 320 -2.64 23.57 0.98
CA ASP A 320 -2.25 24.98 0.88
C ASP A 320 -0.83 25.24 0.33
N MET A 321 -0.12 24.16 -0.03
CA MET A 321 1.28 24.15 -0.48
C MET A 321 1.42 24.54 -1.96
N GLN A 322 2.56 25.13 -2.31
CA GLN A 322 2.90 25.52 -3.69
C GLN A 322 3.78 24.48 -4.38
N GLU A 323 4.65 23.77 -3.64
CA GLU A 323 5.59 22.81 -4.22
C GLU A 323 5.40 21.39 -3.66
N HIS A 324 5.51 20.38 -4.54
CA HIS A 324 5.48 18.96 -4.14
C HIS A 324 6.54 18.59 -3.09
N GLY A 325 7.65 19.34 -3.00
CA GLY A 325 8.66 19.20 -1.95
C GLY A 325 8.13 19.53 -0.54
N GLU A 326 7.16 20.44 -0.43
CA GLU A 326 6.49 20.77 0.83
C GLU A 326 5.57 19.62 1.28
N LEU A 327 4.83 19.01 0.36
CA LEU A 327 3.98 17.83 0.64
C LEU A 327 4.83 16.65 1.11
N ILE A 328 5.96 16.39 0.43
CA ILE A 328 6.96 15.40 0.86
C ILE A 328 7.44 15.71 2.28
N SER A 329 7.88 16.94 2.54
CA SER A 329 8.42 17.34 3.85
C SER A 329 7.37 17.26 4.97
N ARG A 330 6.11 17.60 4.67
CA ARG A 330 4.99 17.60 5.62
C ARG A 330 4.54 16.20 6.05
N TYR A 331 4.61 15.20 5.16
CA TYR A 331 4.01 13.88 5.41
C TYR A 331 4.98 12.69 5.45
N ARG A 332 6.25 12.84 5.03
CA ARG A 332 7.20 11.71 4.93
C ARG A 332 7.38 10.93 6.24
N GLU A 333 7.59 11.59 7.37
CA GLU A 333 7.82 10.92 8.65
C GLU A 333 6.57 10.19 9.16
N ASP A 334 5.38 10.77 8.96
CA ASP A 334 4.12 10.14 9.32
C ASP A 334 3.84 8.89 8.46
N VAL A 335 4.16 8.93 7.17
CA VAL A 335 4.02 7.79 6.25
C VAL A 335 5.08 6.72 6.52
N ASP A 336 6.31 7.09 6.88
CA ASP A 336 7.33 6.11 7.30
C ASP A 336 6.96 5.40 8.59
N ARG A 337 6.43 6.15 9.58
CA ARG A 337 5.96 5.62 10.87
C ARG A 337 4.71 4.75 10.75
N SER A 338 3.81 5.06 9.81
CA SER A 338 2.52 4.34 9.65
C SER A 338 2.54 3.25 8.57
N GLY A 339 3.43 3.35 7.59
CA GLY A 339 3.43 2.54 6.38
C GLY A 339 2.26 2.83 5.42
N VAL A 340 1.41 3.84 5.69
CA VAL A 340 0.22 4.10 4.87
C VAL A 340 -0.09 5.60 4.74
N MET A 341 -0.33 6.04 3.50
CA MET A 341 -0.98 7.31 3.19
C MET A 341 -2.37 7.03 2.59
N LEU A 342 -3.39 7.77 3.02
CA LEU A 342 -4.72 7.82 2.40
C LEU A 342 -4.97 9.26 1.92
N VAL A 343 -4.93 9.46 0.60
CA VAL A 343 -5.21 10.74 -0.06
C VAL A 343 -6.67 10.75 -0.50
N LYS A 344 -7.50 11.60 0.10
CA LYS A 344 -8.90 11.74 -0.30
C LYS A 344 -9.06 12.69 -1.48
N GLU A 345 -9.95 12.34 -2.40
CA GLU A 345 -10.29 13.10 -3.62
C GLU A 345 -9.06 13.50 -4.44
N ILE A 346 -8.36 12.49 -4.97
CA ILE A 346 -7.11 12.68 -5.75
C ILE A 346 -7.29 13.64 -6.94
N ASP A 347 -8.49 13.70 -7.54
CA ASP A 347 -8.79 14.63 -8.63
C ASP A 347 -8.90 16.10 -8.18
N ALA A 348 -8.89 16.37 -6.88
CA ALA A 348 -8.80 17.72 -6.30
C ALA A 348 -7.36 18.11 -5.90
N VAL A 349 -6.37 17.20 -5.96
CA VAL A 349 -4.97 17.53 -5.63
C VAL A 349 -4.43 18.57 -6.63
N PRO A 350 -3.86 19.70 -6.16
CA PRO A 350 -3.20 20.68 -7.02
C PRO A 350 -2.13 20.06 -7.92
N SER A 351 -2.11 20.48 -9.19
CA SER A 351 -1.22 19.95 -10.23
C SER A 351 0.26 19.96 -9.82
N ASP A 352 0.71 21.03 -9.19
CA ASP A 352 2.11 21.26 -8.81
C ASP A 352 2.57 20.41 -7.61
N LEU A 353 1.61 19.84 -6.86
CA LEU A 353 1.84 18.91 -5.76
C LEU A 353 1.84 17.44 -6.22
N ALA A 354 1.17 17.12 -7.34
CA ALA A 354 0.98 15.74 -7.81
C ALA A 354 2.30 15.00 -8.11
N MET A 355 3.39 15.71 -8.41
CA MET A 355 4.73 15.13 -8.54
C MET A 355 5.23 14.43 -7.27
N ALA A 356 4.71 14.76 -6.07
CA ALA A 356 5.07 14.08 -4.84
C ALA A 356 4.79 12.56 -4.92
N PHE A 357 3.69 12.17 -5.57
CA PHE A 357 3.31 10.76 -5.72
C PHE A 357 4.25 9.98 -6.65
N HIS A 358 5.07 10.64 -7.48
CA HIS A 358 6.14 9.99 -8.21
C HIS A 358 7.14 9.30 -7.26
N TYR A 359 7.42 9.94 -6.11
CA TYR A 359 8.37 9.46 -5.12
C TYR A 359 7.73 8.50 -4.11
N TYR A 360 6.46 8.71 -3.72
CA TYR A 360 5.75 7.79 -2.83
C TYR A 360 5.34 6.46 -3.50
N CYS A 361 5.06 6.48 -4.82
CA CYS A 361 4.58 5.31 -5.58
C CYS A 361 5.63 4.73 -6.56
N ASP A 362 6.93 4.89 -6.30
CA ASP A 362 7.96 4.26 -7.15
C ASP A 362 8.12 2.75 -6.85
N GLU A 363 8.19 1.92 -7.90
CA GLU A 363 8.36 0.46 -7.75
C GLU A 363 9.79 0.08 -7.27
N TYR A 364 10.81 0.89 -7.57
CA TYR A 364 12.21 0.52 -7.44
C TYR A 364 12.94 1.21 -6.29
N ASP A 365 12.68 2.50 -6.05
CA ASP A 365 13.22 3.25 -4.91
C ASP A 365 12.20 4.25 -4.33
N PRO A 366 11.13 3.76 -3.67
CA PRO A 366 10.13 4.61 -3.06
C PRO A 366 10.68 5.37 -1.85
N LEU A 367 10.20 6.60 -1.68
CA LEU A 367 10.55 7.55 -0.62
C LEU A 367 10.37 7.00 0.81
N VAL A 368 9.42 6.07 0.95
CA VAL A 368 9.14 5.26 2.13
C VAL A 368 9.08 3.80 1.67
N LYS A 369 9.62 2.87 2.46
CA LYS A 369 9.66 1.44 2.12
C LYS A 369 8.61 0.66 2.91
N ARG A 370 8.11 -0.43 2.31
CA ARG A 370 6.99 -1.24 2.83
C ARG A 370 5.77 -0.35 3.08
N SER A 371 5.31 0.40 2.06
CA SER A 371 4.19 1.35 2.17
C SER A 371 3.06 1.13 1.16
N ALA A 372 1.81 1.39 1.58
CA ALA A 372 0.67 1.45 0.68
C ALA A 372 0.14 2.88 0.58
N ILE A 373 -0.06 3.37 -0.65
CA ILE A 373 -0.64 4.68 -0.93
C ILE A 373 -2.04 4.45 -1.47
N PHE A 374 -3.04 4.80 -0.68
CA PHE A 374 -4.46 4.74 -1.06
C PHE A 374 -4.91 6.11 -1.55
N PHE A 375 -5.66 6.13 -2.64
CA PHE A 375 -6.30 7.30 -3.21
C PHE A 375 -7.81 7.06 -3.28
N THR A 376 -8.64 8.09 -3.04
CA THR A 376 -10.07 8.03 -3.40
C THR A 376 -10.36 8.93 -4.60
N LEU A 377 -11.21 8.46 -5.52
CA LEU A 377 -11.52 9.15 -6.78
C LEU A 377 -13.03 9.16 -7.06
N ASN A 378 -13.57 10.36 -7.29
CA ASN A 378 -14.98 10.58 -7.55
C ASN A 378 -15.28 10.63 -9.07
N MET A 379 -15.79 9.55 -9.64
CA MET A 379 -16.11 9.44 -11.08
C MET A 379 -17.14 10.47 -11.56
N ALA A 380 -17.92 11.06 -10.65
CA ALA A 380 -18.79 12.19 -10.92
C ALA A 380 -18.04 13.44 -11.43
N ASN A 381 -16.75 13.57 -11.10
CA ASN A 381 -15.88 14.66 -11.54
C ASN A 381 -15.18 14.34 -12.87
N CYS A 382 -15.14 13.07 -13.27
CA CYS A 382 -14.49 12.57 -14.48
C CYS A 382 -15.44 12.36 -15.67
N SER A 383 -16.74 12.65 -15.53
CA SER A 383 -17.81 12.21 -16.44
C SER A 383 -17.73 12.76 -17.88
N ASN A 384 -16.86 13.72 -18.18
CA ASN A 384 -16.76 14.41 -19.48
C ASN A 384 -15.74 13.73 -20.43
N ILE A 385 -15.54 12.42 -20.33
CA ILE A 385 -14.57 11.65 -21.13
C ILE A 385 -15.34 10.77 -22.13
N PRO A 386 -15.37 11.12 -23.42
CA PRO A 386 -15.99 10.28 -24.44
C PRO A 386 -15.17 9.02 -24.73
N ASP A 387 -15.86 7.96 -25.12
CA ASP A 387 -15.35 6.68 -25.61
C ASP A 387 -14.14 6.09 -24.82
N PRO A 388 -14.29 5.87 -23.50
CA PRO A 388 -13.25 5.22 -22.71
C PRO A 388 -13.15 3.72 -23.01
N LYS A 389 -11.92 3.20 -23.05
CA LYS A 389 -11.63 1.78 -23.31
C LYS A 389 -11.66 0.90 -22.06
N SER A 390 -11.50 1.49 -20.88
CA SER A 390 -11.50 0.84 -19.58
C SER A 390 -11.68 1.88 -18.47
N ILE A 391 -11.94 1.45 -17.24
CA ILE A 391 -11.96 2.36 -16.08
C ILE A 391 -10.60 3.06 -15.92
N HIS A 392 -9.50 2.32 -16.09
CA HIS A 392 -8.12 2.84 -16.13
C HIS A 392 -7.97 4.04 -17.07
N ASP A 393 -8.45 3.89 -18.31
CA ASP A 393 -8.40 4.92 -19.35
C ASP A 393 -9.28 6.15 -19.01
N ILE A 394 -10.34 5.99 -18.20
CA ILE A 394 -11.08 7.13 -17.61
C ILE A 394 -10.21 7.84 -16.56
N ILE A 395 -9.61 7.09 -15.64
CA ILE A 395 -8.81 7.66 -14.53
C ILE A 395 -7.61 8.42 -15.08
N GLU A 396 -6.81 7.80 -15.94
CA GLU A 396 -5.62 8.40 -16.56
C GLU A 396 -5.98 9.69 -17.32
N LYS A 397 -7.04 9.67 -18.13
CA LYS A 397 -7.54 10.86 -18.84
C LYS A 397 -8.13 11.92 -17.90
N CYS A 398 -8.70 11.54 -16.76
CA CYS A 398 -9.27 12.47 -15.79
C CYS A 398 -8.15 13.22 -15.05
N LEU A 399 -7.19 12.49 -14.49
CA LEU A 399 -6.04 13.08 -13.79
C LEU A 399 -5.17 13.92 -14.73
N ALA A 400 -4.91 13.45 -15.96
CA ALA A 400 -4.22 14.24 -16.99
C ALA A 400 -4.94 15.55 -17.39
N ARG A 401 -6.25 15.68 -17.11
CA ARG A 401 -7.03 16.91 -17.32
C ARG A 401 -7.12 17.80 -16.08
N LYS A 402 -6.86 17.26 -14.88
CA LYS A 402 -6.77 18.05 -13.64
C LYS A 402 -5.36 18.62 -13.45
N TRP A 403 -4.34 17.82 -13.72
CA TRP A 403 -2.93 18.16 -13.49
C TRP A 403 -2.29 18.84 -14.71
N THR A 404 -2.85 20.00 -15.09
CA THR A 404 -2.52 20.70 -16.35
C THR A 404 -1.18 21.44 -16.37
N THR A 405 -0.56 21.69 -15.21
CA THR A 405 0.77 22.34 -15.13
C THR A 405 1.92 21.34 -15.31
N LEU A 406 1.67 20.04 -15.15
CA LEU A 406 2.70 19.02 -15.25
C LEU A 406 3.29 18.90 -16.67
N PRO A 407 4.63 18.81 -16.82
CA PRO A 407 5.26 18.47 -18.08
C PRO A 407 4.73 17.15 -18.65
N ARG A 408 4.50 17.11 -19.96
CA ARG A 408 3.86 15.97 -20.66
C ARG A 408 4.69 14.68 -20.57
N GLU A 409 6.00 14.85 -20.52
CA GLU A 409 7.02 13.84 -20.29
C GLU A 409 6.92 13.20 -18.89
N ASN A 410 6.50 13.97 -17.87
CA ASN A 410 6.35 13.49 -16.49
C ASN A 410 4.96 12.90 -16.22
N MET A 411 3.93 13.41 -16.91
CA MET A 411 2.54 12.98 -16.77
C MET A 411 2.37 11.46 -16.88
N ARG A 412 2.86 10.84 -17.95
CA ARG A 412 2.67 9.39 -18.17
C ARG A 412 3.44 8.53 -17.14
N PRO A 413 4.74 8.77 -16.84
CA PRO A 413 5.44 8.09 -15.75
C PRO A 413 4.81 8.27 -14.36
N LEU A 414 4.15 9.40 -14.09
CA LEU A 414 3.40 9.61 -12.85
C LEU A 414 2.12 8.76 -12.84
N LEU A 415 1.30 8.82 -13.90
CA LEU A 415 0.04 8.09 -13.98
C LEU A 415 0.24 6.56 -13.91
N THR A 416 1.29 6.01 -14.53
CA THR A 416 1.60 4.58 -14.43
C THR A 416 2.04 4.13 -13.03
N ARG A 417 2.45 5.04 -12.14
CA ARG A 417 2.73 4.76 -10.72
C ARG A 417 1.51 4.94 -9.83
N VAL A 418 0.73 5.98 -10.07
CA VAL A 418 -0.46 6.34 -9.28
C VAL A 418 -1.62 5.40 -9.58
N VAL A 419 -1.86 5.11 -10.86
CA VAL A 419 -2.93 4.21 -11.34
C VAL A 419 -2.32 2.82 -11.57
N ASP A 420 -1.98 2.13 -10.48
CA ASP A 420 -1.50 0.73 -10.52
C ASP A 420 -2.66 -0.25 -10.21
N VAL A 421 -3.14 -0.29 -8.96
CA VAL A 421 -4.27 -1.15 -8.57
C VAL A 421 -5.57 -0.34 -8.49
N VAL A 422 -6.47 -0.52 -9.45
CA VAL A 422 -7.82 0.06 -9.42
C VAL A 422 -8.80 -0.85 -8.67
N ILE A 423 -9.48 -0.29 -7.68
CA ILE A 423 -10.51 -0.93 -6.85
C ILE A 423 -11.85 -0.22 -7.11
N ASP A 424 -12.73 -0.86 -7.87
CA ASP A 424 -14.04 -0.30 -8.22
C ASP A 424 -15.08 -0.62 -7.13
N VAL A 425 -15.64 0.41 -6.51
CA VAL A 425 -16.72 0.31 -5.53
C VAL A 425 -17.93 1.18 -5.90
N THR A 426 -18.03 1.60 -7.17
CA THR A 426 -19.09 2.50 -7.69
C THR A 426 -20.51 1.96 -7.55
N SER A 427 -20.65 0.65 -7.35
CA SER A 427 -21.92 -0.09 -7.19
C SER A 427 -22.29 -0.42 -5.74
N VAL A 428 -21.39 -0.20 -4.76
CA VAL A 428 -21.50 -0.74 -3.40
C VAL A 428 -21.97 0.28 -2.36
N PHE A 429 -21.64 1.56 -2.57
CA PHE A 429 -21.81 2.65 -1.59
C PHE A 429 -22.95 3.59 -1.91
#